data_AF-A0A5J9UCF2-F1
#
_entry.id   AF-A0A5J9UCF2-F1
#
_cell.length_a   1.000
_cell.length_b   1.000
_cell.length_c   1.000
_cell.angle_alpha   90.00
_cell.angle_beta   90.00
_cell.angle_gamma   90.00
#
_symmetry.space_group_name_H-M   'P 1'
#
loop_
_entity.id
_entity.type
_entity.pdbx_description
1 polymer ?
#
loop_
_entity_poly.entity_id
_entity_poly.type
_entity_poly.pdbx_seq_one_letter_code
_entity_poly.pdbx_strand_id
1 'polypeptide(L)'
;MARMHGAGPTARDSVLMKLLSQSSINDNMNDQMYASLQSIQKMRNDMVREHCMLGDQSAQVDMDIQTILTEGKLTPRVISILQKYEEYSSNMVKFASSTSYGEASQTTKRKRKRLTEAELDEICRENNWILPRYTILPSLIDGLYQAAVYLVCPDLELNAAGDIKTTPREARDSAAASMLHQLHTKAKEKLAELDSSTSDAVLRLDQIPEK
;
A
#
# COMPACT_ATOMS: atom_id res chain seq x y z
N MET A 1 61.55 39.49 -29.61
CA MET A 1 60.16 38.98 -29.66
C MET A 1 60.16 37.51 -29.27
N ALA A 2 59.80 37.20 -28.02
CA ALA A 2 59.70 35.82 -27.54
C ALA A 2 58.26 35.32 -27.74
N ARG A 3 58.06 34.32 -28.61
CA ARG A 3 56.78 33.62 -28.78
C ARG A 3 56.67 32.56 -27.68
N MET A 4 55.82 32.81 -26.69
CA MET A 4 55.40 31.76 -25.75
C MET A 4 54.58 30.71 -26.51
N HIS A 5 55.09 29.48 -26.60
CA HIS A 5 54.30 28.33 -27.02
C HIS A 5 53.44 27.89 -25.83
N GLY A 6 52.14 28.16 -25.89
CA GLY A 6 51.18 27.52 -25.00
C GLY A 6 51.15 26.03 -25.32
N ALA A 7 51.57 25.20 -24.37
CA ALA A 7 51.36 23.77 -24.44
C ALA A 7 49.84 23.51 -24.40
N GLY A 8 49.28 22.98 -25.49
CA GLY A 8 47.89 22.58 -25.56
C GLY A 8 47.60 21.45 -24.55
N PRO A 9 46.34 21.29 -24.12
CA PRO A 9 45.95 20.30 -23.11
C PRO A 9 46.39 18.89 -23.56
N THR A 10 47.06 18.17 -22.67
CA THR A 10 47.61 16.85 -23.01
C THR A 10 46.48 15.84 -23.18
N ALA A 11 46.72 14.77 -23.94
CA ALA A 11 45.72 13.72 -24.15
C ALA A 11 45.19 13.11 -22.83
N ARG A 12 46.00 13.14 -21.76
CA ARG A 12 45.61 12.70 -20.41
C ARG A 12 44.59 13.64 -19.75
N ASP A 13 44.73 14.96 -19.95
CA ASP A 13 43.77 15.95 -19.43
C ASP A 13 42.41 15.86 -20.13
N SER A 14 42.40 15.53 -21.42
CA SER A 14 41.17 15.31 -22.20
C SER A 14 40.38 14.07 -21.75
N VAL A 15 41.08 13.01 -21.34
CA VAL A 15 40.46 11.77 -20.83
C VAL A 15 39.86 12.00 -19.43
N LEU A 16 40.58 12.69 -18.54
CA LEU A 16 40.09 13.06 -17.21
C LEU A 16 38.81 13.90 -17.27
N MET A 17 38.75 14.89 -18.17
CA MET A 17 37.55 15.71 -18.37
C MET A 17 36.34 14.91 -18.87
N LYS A 18 36.55 13.93 -19.76
CA LYS A 18 35.47 13.03 -20.22
C LYS A 18 34.94 12.14 -19.11
N LEU A 19 35.82 11.58 -18.27
CA LEU A 19 35.41 10.70 -17.16
C LEU A 19 34.66 11.47 -16.07
N LEU A 20 35.12 12.69 -15.72
CA LEU A 20 34.42 13.57 -14.77
C LEU A 20 33.05 14.01 -15.31
N SER A 21 32.96 14.30 -16.61
CA SER A 21 31.70 14.65 -17.27
C SER A 21 30.74 13.46 -17.31
N GLN A 22 31.23 12.26 -17.61
CA GLN A 22 30.42 11.04 -17.59
C GLN A 22 29.93 10.68 -16.18
N SER A 23 30.78 10.80 -15.16
CA SER A 23 30.39 10.62 -13.76
C SER A 23 29.30 11.61 -13.36
N SER A 24 29.49 12.90 -13.63
CA SER A 24 28.54 13.95 -13.28
C SER A 24 27.19 13.82 -14.02
N ILE A 25 27.20 13.36 -15.28
CA ILE A 25 25.97 13.04 -16.03
C ILE A 25 25.26 11.84 -15.40
N ASN A 26 26.00 10.80 -15.00
CA ASN A 26 25.43 9.60 -14.38
C ASN A 26 24.80 9.91 -13.02
N ASP A 27 25.47 10.74 -12.20
CA ASP A 27 24.98 11.17 -10.90
C ASP A 27 23.66 11.95 -11.03
N ASN A 28 23.59 12.89 -11.98
CA ASN A 28 22.38 13.66 -12.28
C ASN A 28 21.22 12.79 -12.82
N MET A 29 21.50 11.80 -13.67
CA MET A 29 20.47 10.86 -14.15
C MET A 29 19.93 9.98 -13.03
N ASN A 30 20.80 9.57 -12.11
CA ASN A 30 20.44 8.76 -10.95
C ASN A 30 19.52 9.55 -10.00
N ASP A 31 19.86 10.81 -9.71
CA ASP A 31 19.03 11.70 -8.91
C ASP A 31 17.64 11.92 -9.54
N GLN A 32 17.61 12.15 -10.85
CA GLN A 32 16.35 12.29 -11.59
C GLN A 32 15.51 10.99 -11.55
N MET A 33 16.16 9.84 -11.66
CA MET A 33 15.51 8.52 -11.56
C MET A 33 14.88 8.33 -10.17
N TYR A 34 15.60 8.59 -9.09
CA TYR A 34 15.07 8.46 -7.72
C TYR A 34 13.94 9.45 -7.44
N ALA A 35 14.07 10.71 -7.90
CA ALA A 35 13.00 11.70 -7.76
C ALA A 35 11.73 11.29 -8.51
N SER A 36 11.88 10.72 -9.71
CA SER A 36 10.76 10.20 -10.50
C SER A 36 10.11 9.00 -9.82
N LEU A 37 10.91 8.06 -9.30
CA LEU A 37 10.43 6.90 -8.55
C LEU A 37 9.64 7.33 -7.31
N GLN A 38 10.15 8.26 -6.52
CA GLN A 38 9.47 8.79 -5.34
C GLN A 38 8.12 9.43 -5.70
N SER A 39 8.06 10.16 -6.81
CA SER A 39 6.83 10.79 -7.30
C SER A 39 5.78 9.74 -7.71
N ILE A 40 6.20 8.70 -8.44
CA ILE A 40 5.32 7.58 -8.83
C ILE A 40 4.82 6.82 -7.60
N GLN A 41 5.70 6.55 -6.63
CA GLN A 41 5.34 5.89 -5.38
C GLN A 41 4.33 6.70 -4.57
N LYS A 42 4.50 8.03 -4.49
CA LYS A 42 3.54 8.92 -3.84
C LYS A 42 2.18 8.86 -4.53
N MET A 43 2.15 9.02 -5.85
CA MET A 43 0.91 8.95 -6.65
C MET A 43 0.18 7.62 -6.42
N ARG A 44 0.89 6.49 -6.47
CA ARG A 44 0.33 5.17 -6.16
C ARG A 44 -0.26 5.10 -4.75
N ASN A 45 0.45 5.60 -3.74
CA ASN A 45 -0.02 5.54 -2.35
C ASN A 45 -1.30 6.35 -2.15
N ASP A 46 -1.40 7.50 -2.81
CA ASP A 46 -2.61 8.34 -2.80
C ASP A 46 -3.76 7.60 -3.49
N MET A 47 -3.53 6.99 -4.65
CA MET A 47 -4.54 6.17 -5.34
C MET A 47 -5.04 4.98 -4.51
N VAL A 48 -4.15 4.28 -3.81
CA VAL A 48 -4.53 3.15 -2.94
C VAL A 48 -5.39 3.63 -1.78
N ARG A 49 -5.05 4.77 -1.17
CA ARG A 49 -5.85 5.38 -0.11
C ARG A 49 -7.26 5.74 -0.60
N GLU A 50 -7.36 6.39 -1.75
CA GLU A 50 -8.65 6.72 -2.37
C GLU A 50 -9.45 5.46 -2.69
N HIS A 51 -8.83 4.43 -3.24
CA HIS A 51 -9.49 3.16 -3.52
C HIS A 51 -10.05 2.50 -2.25
N CYS A 52 -9.31 2.52 -1.13
CA CYS A 52 -9.81 2.02 0.15
C CYS A 52 -11.02 2.83 0.65
N MET A 53 -10.98 4.16 0.56
CA MET A 53 -12.10 5.01 0.98
C MET A 53 -13.34 4.80 0.10
N LEU A 54 -13.16 4.73 -1.21
CA LEU A 54 -14.24 4.44 -2.15
C LEU A 54 -14.81 3.03 -1.95
N GLY A 55 -13.97 2.05 -1.66
CA GLY A 55 -14.40 0.69 -1.32
C GLY A 55 -15.25 0.64 -0.05
N ASP A 56 -14.85 1.36 1.00
CA ASP A 56 -15.64 1.50 2.22
C ASP A 56 -17.02 2.13 1.94
N GLN A 57 -17.03 3.21 1.15
CA GLN A 57 -18.26 3.89 0.74
C GLN A 57 -19.16 2.98 -0.10
N SER A 58 -18.60 2.25 -1.06
CA SER A 58 -19.33 1.29 -1.88
C SER A 58 -20.03 0.25 -1.03
N ALA A 59 -19.30 -0.39 -0.10
CA ALA A 59 -19.87 -1.39 0.78
C ALA A 59 -20.99 -0.82 1.66
N GLN A 60 -20.85 0.43 2.12
CA GLN A 60 -21.89 1.11 2.89
C GLN A 60 -23.14 1.41 2.05
N VAL A 61 -22.96 1.87 0.81
CA VAL A 61 -24.06 2.12 -0.14
C VAL A 61 -24.78 0.81 -0.46
N ASP A 62 -24.04 -0.26 -0.74
CA ASP A 62 -24.59 -1.58 -1.01
C ASP A 62 -25.41 -2.09 0.18
N MET A 63 -24.91 -1.92 1.41
CA MET A 63 -25.65 -2.27 2.62
C MET A 63 -26.92 -1.44 2.79
N ASP A 64 -26.85 -0.14 2.53
CA ASP A 64 -28.00 0.76 2.64
C ASP A 64 -29.09 0.38 1.61
N ILE A 65 -28.70 0.10 0.36
CA ILE A 65 -29.59 -0.38 -0.71
C ILE A 65 -30.28 -1.68 -0.27
N GLN A 66 -29.50 -2.66 0.18
CA GLN A 66 -30.03 -3.95 0.60
C GLN A 66 -30.94 -3.83 1.82
N THR A 67 -30.64 -2.91 2.75
CA THR A 67 -31.51 -2.61 3.90
C THR A 67 -32.87 -2.11 3.44
N ILE A 68 -32.91 -1.15 2.51
CA ILE A 68 -34.17 -0.63 1.95
C ILE A 68 -34.97 -1.75 1.28
N LEU A 69 -34.32 -2.55 0.44
CA LEU A 69 -34.96 -3.65 -0.31
C LEU A 69 -35.49 -4.74 0.62
N THR A 70 -34.73 -5.12 1.65
CA THR A 70 -35.07 -6.19 2.57
C THR A 70 -36.21 -5.80 3.50
N GLU A 71 -36.21 -4.57 4.01
CA GLU A 71 -37.26 -4.13 4.92
C GLU A 71 -38.60 -3.89 4.20
N GLY A 72 -38.55 -3.45 2.94
CA GLY A 72 -39.73 -3.31 2.07
C GLY A 72 -40.79 -2.32 2.56
N LYS A 73 -40.51 -1.56 3.62
CA LYS A 73 -41.42 -0.60 4.27
C LYS A 73 -40.66 0.58 4.85
N LEU A 74 -41.35 1.70 5.04
CA LEU A 74 -40.80 2.92 5.65
C LEU A 74 -40.62 2.75 7.17
N THR A 75 -39.57 2.06 7.59
CA THR A 75 -39.16 2.00 9.00
C THR A 75 -38.32 3.23 9.38
N PRO A 76 -38.07 3.48 10.68
CA PRO A 76 -37.13 4.51 11.10
C PRO A 76 -35.73 4.35 10.51
N ARG A 77 -35.27 3.12 10.30
CA ARG A 77 -33.96 2.84 9.69
C ARG A 77 -33.95 3.22 8.21
N VAL A 78 -34.97 2.83 7.45
CA VAL A 78 -35.13 3.23 6.05
C VAL A 78 -35.26 4.75 5.92
N ILE A 79 -36.04 5.40 6.78
CA ILE A 79 -36.18 6.87 6.80
C ILE A 79 -34.82 7.55 7.03
N SER A 80 -34.03 7.07 8.00
CA SER A 80 -32.69 7.60 8.27
C SER A 80 -31.75 7.45 7.06
N ILE A 81 -31.81 6.33 6.36
CA ILE A 81 -31.03 6.12 5.13
C ILE A 81 -31.47 7.11 4.04
N LEU A 82 -32.77 7.27 3.80
CA LEU A 82 -33.27 8.20 2.78
C LEU A 82 -32.85 9.65 3.06
N GLN A 83 -32.93 10.09 4.32
CA GLN A 83 -32.47 11.41 4.75
C GLN A 83 -30.97 11.62 4.51
N LYS A 84 -30.14 10.61 4.84
CA LYS A 84 -28.69 10.64 4.59
C LYS A 84 -28.38 10.94 3.11
N TYR A 85 -29.09 10.33 2.16
CA TYR A 85 -28.84 10.55 0.72
C TYR A 85 -29.50 11.82 0.16
N GLU A 86 -30.59 12.30 0.78
CA GLU A 86 -31.17 13.61 0.47
C GLU A 86 -30.20 14.75 0.84
N GLU A 87 -29.55 14.66 2.00
CA GLU A 87 -28.48 15.57 2.44
C GLU A 87 -27.25 15.48 1.53
N TYR A 88 -26.82 14.26 1.16
CA TYR A 88 -25.71 14.04 0.25
C TYR A 88 -25.94 14.72 -1.11
N SER A 89 -27.12 14.50 -1.70
CA SER A 89 -27.53 15.12 -2.97
C SER A 89 -27.53 16.65 -2.88
N SER A 90 -28.12 17.20 -1.81
CA SER A 90 -28.20 18.64 -1.56
C SER A 90 -26.82 19.30 -1.43
N ASN A 91 -25.85 18.60 -0.84
CA ASN A 91 -24.47 19.09 -0.71
C ASN A 91 -23.72 19.07 -2.05
N MET A 92 -24.00 18.09 -2.92
CA MET A 92 -23.39 17.98 -4.24
C MET A 92 -23.83 19.13 -5.18
N VAL A 93 -25.11 19.53 -5.11
CA VAL A 93 -25.66 20.68 -5.87
C VAL A 93 -25.05 22.01 -5.40
N LYS A 94 -24.71 22.14 -4.11
CA LYS A 94 -24.02 23.33 -3.56
C LYS A 94 -22.56 23.42 -3.99
N PHE A 95 -21.85 22.29 -4.10
CA PHE A 95 -20.45 22.24 -4.52
C PHE A 95 -20.28 22.66 -6.00
N ALA A 96 -21.21 22.29 -6.87
CA ALA A 96 -21.21 22.71 -8.28
C ALA A 96 -21.45 24.22 -8.47
N SER A 97 -21.97 24.91 -7.46
CA SER A 97 -22.30 26.34 -7.51
C SER A 97 -21.25 27.24 -6.83
N SER A 98 -20.19 26.67 -6.25
CA SER A 98 -19.19 27.42 -5.49
C SER A 98 -17.78 26.92 -5.79
N THR A 99 -17.09 27.57 -6.74
CA THR A 99 -15.63 27.43 -6.87
C THR A 99 -14.94 28.27 -5.80
N SER A 100 -14.69 27.69 -4.63
CA SER A 100 -13.63 28.17 -3.75
C SER A 100 -12.98 26.99 -3.04
N TYR A 101 -11.71 26.75 -3.39
CA TYR A 101 -10.84 25.78 -2.75
C TYR A 101 -10.45 26.36 -1.39
N GLY A 102 -11.14 25.92 -0.33
CA GLY A 102 -10.88 26.29 1.05
C GLY A 102 -10.37 25.09 1.84
N GLU A 103 -9.05 24.99 1.95
CA GLU A 103 -8.32 24.04 2.77
C GLU A 103 -8.62 24.26 4.26
N ALA A 104 -9.12 23.23 4.95
CA ALA A 104 -9.29 23.24 6.40
C ALA A 104 -8.81 21.91 7.00
N SER A 105 -7.48 21.80 7.14
CA SER A 105 -6.82 20.73 7.89
C SER A 105 -6.99 20.94 9.40
N GLN A 106 -8.10 20.50 9.99
CA GLN A 106 -8.21 20.37 11.45
C GLN A 106 -7.57 19.06 11.91
N THR A 107 -6.29 19.14 12.28
CA THR A 107 -5.58 18.04 12.93
C THR A 107 -5.78 18.10 14.44
N THR A 108 -6.78 17.36 14.95
CA THR A 108 -6.83 17.05 16.39
C THR A 108 -5.86 15.90 16.68
N LYS A 109 -4.79 16.20 17.43
CA LYS A 109 -3.77 15.24 17.87
C LYS A 109 -4.37 14.27 18.91
N ARG A 110 -5.04 13.23 18.44
CA ARG A 110 -5.24 11.99 19.23
C ARG A 110 -4.04 11.09 18.97
N LYS A 111 -3.45 10.50 20.02
CA LYS A 111 -2.50 9.38 19.88
C LYS A 111 -3.26 8.21 19.24
N ARG A 112 -3.30 8.17 17.91
CA ARG A 112 -3.86 7.05 17.16
C ARG A 112 -2.89 5.88 17.34
N LYS A 113 -3.39 4.76 17.87
CA LYS A 113 -2.70 3.47 17.67
C LYS A 113 -2.48 3.33 16.16
N ARG A 114 -1.30 2.87 15.74
CA ARG A 114 -1.07 2.53 14.33
C ARG A 114 -2.11 1.49 13.95
N LEU A 115 -2.73 1.70 12.80
CA LEU A 115 -3.69 0.77 12.24
C LEU A 115 -2.88 -0.40 11.66
N THR A 116 -3.38 -1.62 11.82
CA THR A 116 -2.73 -2.83 11.29
C THR A 116 -2.63 -2.76 9.76
N GLU A 117 -3.59 -2.12 9.09
CA GLU A 117 -3.49 -1.79 7.65
C GLU A 117 -2.23 -0.97 7.34
N ALA A 118 -1.97 0.08 8.13
CA ALA A 118 -0.82 0.96 7.91
C ALA A 118 0.54 0.29 8.23
N GLU A 119 0.53 -0.75 9.06
CA GLU A 119 1.71 -1.58 9.35
C GLU A 119 2.00 -2.54 8.19
N LEU A 120 0.97 -3.22 7.66
CA LEU A 120 1.11 -4.08 6.49
C LEU A 120 1.59 -3.29 5.27
N ASP A 121 1.06 -2.10 5.06
CA ASP A 121 1.48 -1.20 3.98
C ASP A 121 2.96 -0.80 4.11
N GLU A 122 3.46 -0.60 5.32
CA GLU A 122 4.86 -0.26 5.56
C GLU A 122 5.77 -1.43 5.21
N ILE A 123 5.44 -2.64 5.67
CA ILE A 123 6.19 -3.86 5.33
C ILE A 123 6.26 -4.02 3.81
N CYS A 124 5.16 -3.80 3.10
CA CYS A 124 5.14 -3.89 1.65
C CYS A 124 6.06 -2.84 0.99
N ARG A 125 6.12 -1.62 1.52
CA ARG A 125 7.05 -0.58 1.03
C ARG A 125 8.50 -0.97 1.27
N GLU A 126 8.84 -1.39 2.49
CA GLU A 126 10.19 -1.76 2.88
C GLU A 126 10.73 -2.94 2.04
N ASN A 127 9.86 -3.87 1.65
CA ASN A 127 10.22 -5.05 0.86
C ASN A 127 10.03 -4.87 -0.66
N ASN A 128 9.68 -3.67 -1.14
CA ASN A 128 9.38 -3.38 -2.55
C ASN A 128 8.24 -4.24 -3.15
N TRP A 129 7.29 -4.66 -2.31
CA TRP A 129 6.11 -5.41 -2.74
C TRP A 129 5.02 -4.49 -3.30
N ILE A 130 4.08 -5.09 -4.02
CA ILE A 130 2.87 -4.39 -4.46
C ILE A 130 2.01 -4.15 -3.22
N LEU A 131 1.50 -2.93 -3.04
CA LEU A 131 0.63 -2.60 -1.92
C LEU A 131 -0.62 -3.52 -1.90
N PRO A 132 -1.08 -3.92 -0.71
CA PRO A 132 -2.20 -4.83 -0.57
C PRO A 132 -3.48 -4.22 -1.16
N ARG A 133 -4.34 -5.09 -1.70
CA ARG A 133 -5.67 -4.71 -2.19
C ARG A 133 -6.73 -5.27 -1.26
N TYR A 134 -7.66 -4.41 -0.85
CA TYR A 134 -8.76 -4.79 0.03
C TYR A 134 -10.06 -4.90 -0.76
N THR A 135 -10.85 -5.91 -0.42
CA THR A 135 -12.24 -6.06 -0.85
C THR A 135 -13.11 -6.09 0.39
N ILE A 136 -14.13 -5.23 0.44
CA ILE A 136 -15.06 -5.14 1.56
C ILE A 136 -16.41 -5.65 1.09
N LEU A 137 -17.00 -6.57 1.83
CA LEU A 137 -18.31 -7.13 1.57
C LEU A 137 -19.23 -6.84 2.77
N PRO A 138 -20.41 -6.24 2.56
CA PRO A 138 -21.40 -6.11 3.61
C PRO A 138 -22.07 -7.48 3.86
N SER A 139 -22.26 -7.81 5.13
CA SER A 139 -23.09 -8.91 5.59
C SER A 139 -24.51 -8.42 5.80
N LEU A 140 -25.43 -8.96 5.00
CA LEU A 140 -26.82 -8.49 4.95
C LEU A 140 -27.67 -8.95 6.13
N ILE A 141 -27.20 -9.96 6.87
CA ILE A 141 -27.95 -10.58 7.96
C ILE A 141 -27.86 -9.74 9.24
N ASP A 142 -26.66 -9.24 9.54
CA ASP A 142 -26.31 -8.57 10.79
C ASP A 142 -25.98 -7.08 10.60
N GLY A 143 -25.89 -6.61 9.35
CA GLY A 143 -25.51 -5.23 9.04
C GLY A 143 -24.04 -4.94 9.35
N LEU A 144 -23.19 -5.97 9.32
CA LEU A 144 -21.76 -5.88 9.58
C LEU A 144 -20.96 -5.98 8.27
N TYR A 145 -19.64 -5.86 8.37
CA TYR A 145 -18.72 -5.87 7.24
C TYR A 145 -17.64 -6.91 7.43
N GLN A 146 -17.30 -7.61 6.35
CA GLN A 146 -16.09 -8.43 6.29
C GLN A 146 -15.17 -7.88 5.21
N ALA A 147 -13.87 -7.89 5.46
CA ALA A 147 -12.89 -7.55 4.43
C ALA A 147 -12.00 -8.76 4.13
N ALA A 148 -11.56 -8.84 2.89
CA ALA A 148 -10.46 -9.68 2.47
C ALA A 148 -9.32 -8.79 1.98
N VAL A 149 -8.09 -9.23 2.23
CA VAL A 149 -6.88 -8.58 1.73
C VAL A 149 -6.12 -9.53 0.82
N TYR A 150 -5.70 -9.01 -0.32
CA TYR A 150 -4.88 -9.69 -1.29
C TYR A 150 -3.49 -9.04 -1.36
N LEU A 151 -2.45 -9.85 -1.25
CA LEU A 151 -1.06 -9.42 -1.27
C LEU A 151 -0.28 -10.23 -2.31
N VAL A 152 0.47 -9.51 -3.15
CA VAL A 152 1.39 -10.10 -4.14
C VAL A 152 2.81 -9.73 -3.76
N CYS A 153 3.63 -10.74 -3.47
CA CYS A 153 5.07 -10.62 -3.35
C CYS A 153 5.78 -11.54 -4.36
N PRO A 154 7.08 -11.33 -4.64
CA PRO A 154 7.77 -11.97 -5.77
C PRO A 154 7.63 -13.50 -5.84
N ASP A 155 7.58 -14.17 -4.69
CA ASP A 155 7.55 -15.63 -4.61
C ASP A 155 6.20 -16.19 -4.16
N LEU A 156 5.21 -15.33 -3.90
CA LEU A 156 3.99 -15.75 -3.23
C LEU A 156 2.83 -14.79 -3.44
N GLU A 157 1.66 -15.36 -3.72
CA GLU A 157 0.38 -14.67 -3.65
C GLU A 157 -0.37 -15.13 -2.40
N LEU A 158 -0.84 -14.18 -1.60
CA LEU A 158 -1.54 -14.43 -0.35
C LEU A 158 -2.91 -13.76 -0.37
N ASN A 159 -3.85 -14.42 0.28
CA ASN A 159 -5.11 -13.81 0.66
C ASN A 159 -5.43 -14.12 2.12
N ALA A 160 -6.08 -13.18 2.79
CA ALA A 160 -6.56 -13.35 4.15
C ALA A 160 -7.91 -12.66 4.30
N ALA A 161 -8.86 -13.36 4.92
CA ALA A 161 -10.10 -12.76 5.39
C ALA A 161 -9.90 -12.21 6.81
N GLY A 162 -10.50 -11.05 7.07
CA GLY A 162 -10.67 -10.51 8.41
C GLY A 162 -11.92 -11.05 9.09
N ASP A 163 -12.08 -10.68 10.36
CA ASP A 163 -13.31 -10.91 11.08
C ASP A 163 -14.42 -9.97 10.58
N ILE A 164 -15.65 -10.31 10.92
CA ILE A 164 -16.81 -9.45 10.75
C ILE A 164 -16.73 -8.28 11.76
N LYS A 165 -16.88 -7.04 11.29
CA LYS A 165 -16.78 -5.80 12.09
C LYS A 165 -17.93 -4.83 11.79
N THR A 166 -18.11 -3.85 12.66
CA THR A 166 -19.18 -2.85 12.55
C THR A 166 -18.94 -1.80 11.49
N THR A 167 -17.70 -1.57 11.08
CA THR A 167 -17.36 -0.61 10.03
C THR A 167 -16.46 -1.23 8.96
N PRO A 168 -16.52 -0.76 7.69
CA PRO A 168 -15.63 -1.22 6.62
C PRO A 168 -14.14 -1.10 6.98
N ARG A 169 -13.77 0.02 7.60
CA ARG A 169 -12.41 0.32 8.05
C ARG A 169 -11.89 -0.66 9.10
N GLU A 170 -12.70 -0.98 10.10
CA GLU A 170 -12.33 -1.99 11.10
C GLU A 170 -12.20 -3.38 10.47
N ALA A 171 -13.05 -3.72 9.50
CA ALA A 171 -12.95 -4.98 8.78
C ALA A 171 -11.63 -5.07 8.00
N ARG A 172 -11.20 -3.98 7.34
CA ARG A 172 -9.88 -3.89 6.68
C ARG A 172 -8.73 -4.05 7.66
N ASP A 173 -8.78 -3.36 8.80
CA ASP A 173 -7.79 -3.53 9.87
C ASP A 173 -7.72 -4.98 10.36
N SER A 174 -8.87 -5.65 10.50
CA SER A 174 -8.93 -7.06 10.86
C SER A 174 -8.31 -7.96 9.80
N ALA A 175 -8.58 -7.72 8.52
CA ALA A 175 -7.99 -8.49 7.42
C ALA A 175 -6.47 -8.29 7.34
N ALA A 176 -5.99 -7.06 7.56
CA ALA A 176 -4.57 -6.75 7.64
C ALA A 176 -3.90 -7.51 8.80
N ALA A 177 -4.54 -7.56 9.97
CA ALA A 177 -4.04 -8.33 11.11
C ALA A 177 -3.92 -9.83 10.79
N SER A 178 -4.93 -10.41 10.14
CA SER A 178 -4.89 -11.81 9.67
C SER A 178 -3.73 -12.04 8.69
N MET A 179 -3.51 -11.13 7.74
CA MET A 179 -2.42 -11.23 6.77
C MET A 179 -1.04 -11.13 7.43
N LEU A 180 -0.86 -10.21 8.37
CA LEU A 180 0.38 -10.10 9.15
C LEU A 180 0.69 -11.39 9.91
N HIS A 181 -0.33 -11.99 10.54
CA HIS A 181 -0.18 -13.26 11.23
C HIS A 181 0.25 -14.39 10.26
N GLN A 182 -0.33 -14.45 9.07
CA GLN A 182 0.07 -15.42 8.04
C GLN A 182 1.51 -15.19 7.58
N LEU A 183 1.92 -13.94 7.33
CA LEU A 183 3.30 -13.60 6.93
C LEU A 183 4.31 -14.05 8.00
N HIS A 184 4.04 -13.79 9.28
CA HIS A 184 4.90 -14.23 10.37
C HIS A 184 5.00 -15.75 10.48
N THR A 185 3.88 -16.45 10.27
CA THR A 185 3.85 -17.92 10.30
C THR A 185 4.68 -18.51 9.16
N LYS A 186 4.48 -18.03 7.93
CA LYS A 186 5.25 -18.48 6.76
C LYS A 186 6.73 -18.16 6.85
N ALA A 187 7.09 -17.00 7.41
CA ALA A 187 8.49 -16.65 7.65
C ALA A 187 9.15 -17.65 8.62
N LYS A 188 8.44 -18.04 9.68
CA LYS A 188 8.92 -19.04 10.64
C LYS A 188 9.06 -20.43 10.04
N GLU A 189 8.11 -20.85 9.21
CA GLU A 189 8.17 -22.14 8.49
C GLU A 189 9.38 -22.19 7.54
N LYS A 190 9.59 -21.16 6.73
CA LYS A 190 10.76 -21.08 5.84
C LYS A 190 12.10 -21.10 6.60
N LEU A 191 12.17 -20.45 7.75
CA LEU A 191 13.36 -20.51 8.62
C LEU A 191 13.62 -21.94 9.12
N ALA A 192 12.58 -22.64 9.56
CA ALA A 192 12.71 -24.02 10.06
C ALA A 192 13.11 -25.03 8.96
N GLU A 193 12.63 -24.84 7.72
CA GLU A 193 13.03 -25.66 6.57
C GLU A 193 14.51 -25.50 6.21
N LEU A 194 15.05 -24.28 6.33
CA LEU A 194 16.47 -24.01 6.09
C LEU A 194 17.36 -24.65 7.16
N ASP A 195 16.95 -24.61 8.43
CA ASP A 195 17.68 -25.24 9.54
C ASP A 195 17.70 -26.77 9.42
N SER A 196 16.59 -27.38 8.98
CA SER A 196 16.50 -28.82 8.70
C SER A 196 17.39 -29.25 7.54
N SER A 197 17.37 -28.51 6.43
CA SER A 197 18.15 -28.83 5.22
C SER A 197 19.66 -28.69 5.43
N THR A 198 20.08 -27.78 6.32
CA THR A 198 21.50 -27.61 6.69
C THR A 198 22.00 -28.81 7.53
N SER A 199 21.16 -29.40 8.38
CA SER A 199 21.53 -30.59 9.16
C SER A 199 21.75 -31.84 8.30
N ASP A 200 20.95 -32.01 7.24
CA ASP A 200 21.07 -33.14 6.29
C ASP A 200 22.32 -33.04 5.39
N ALA A 201 22.76 -31.81 5.08
CA ALA A 201 23.99 -31.59 4.32
C ALA A 201 25.26 -31.89 5.14
N VAL A 202 25.25 -31.59 6.45
CA VAL A 202 26.36 -31.88 7.36
C VAL A 202 26.49 -33.38 7.61
N LEU A 203 25.38 -34.12 7.75
CA LEU A 203 25.39 -35.59 7.91
C LEU A 203 25.92 -36.34 6.67
N ARG A 204 25.94 -35.71 5.49
CA ARG A 204 26.47 -36.32 4.25
C ARG A 204 27.97 -36.11 4.05
N LEU A 205 28.62 -35.22 4.79
CA LEU A 205 30.07 -35.00 4.72
C LEU A 205 30.87 -35.95 5.62
N ASP A 206 30.24 -36.59 6.60
CA ASP A 206 30.87 -37.58 7.49
C ASP A 206 30.88 -39.01 6.90
N GLN A 207 30.42 -39.21 5.67
CA GLN A 207 30.50 -40.48 4.94
C GLN A 207 31.47 -40.37 3.76
N ILE A 208 32.72 -40.03 4.04
CA ILE A 208 33.84 -40.34 3.14
C ILE A 208 34.30 -41.74 3.53
N PRO A 209 34.10 -42.78 2.69
CA PRO A 209 34.69 -44.07 2.97
C PRO A 209 36.20 -43.95 2.79
N GLU A 210 36.96 -44.05 3.88
CA GLU A 210 38.35 -44.46 3.79
C GLU A 210 38.41 -45.90 3.28
N LYS A 211 38.56 -46.05 1.96
CA LYS A 211 39.54 -46.91 1.27
C LYS A 211 39.21 -47.11 -0.20
#